data_AF-A0A7K2EDF3-F1
#
_entry.id   AF-A0A7K2EDF3-F1
#
_cell.length_a   1.000
_cell.length_b   1.000
_cell.length_c   1.000
_cell.angle_alpha   90.00
_cell.angle_beta   90.00
_cell.angle_gamma   90.00
#
_symmetry.space_group_name_H-M   'P 1'
#
loop_
_entity.id
_entity.type
_entity.pdbx_description
1 polymer ?
#
loop_
_entity_poly.entity_id
_entity_poly.type
_entity_poly.pdbx_seq_one_letter_code
_entity_poly.pdbx_strand_id
1 'polypeptide(L)'
;SFQQGVASVNPDVQFLEGFAGDFVNVQKAAEVATSLIDQGADLIYCSGDGICIGAAQSASAAGIPILVGFGSQYETAPDVYLGATVIRLSELFQTYFDTVRDGTFGNAFYPGSLQNGGIEVLPINMDATVETATSLEELQQILDDFVGAVVAGEIEIPFPF
;
A
#
# COMPACT_ATOMS: atom_id res chain seq x y z
N SER A 1 1.56 -10.77 2.34
CA SER A 1 1.95 -10.00 3.55
C SER A 1 0.77 -9.25 4.15
N PHE A 2 -0.06 -8.52 3.38
CA PHE A 2 -1.19 -7.74 3.92
C PHE A 2 -2.09 -8.51 4.91
N GLN A 3 -2.67 -9.63 4.49
CA GLN A 3 -3.54 -10.45 5.36
C GLN A 3 -2.83 -10.93 6.63
N GLN A 4 -1.56 -11.30 6.53
CA GLN A 4 -0.78 -11.76 7.68
C GLN A 4 -0.52 -10.62 8.67
N GLY A 5 -0.21 -9.41 8.18
CA GLY A 5 -0.02 -8.23 9.03
C GLY A 5 -1.32 -7.79 9.72
N VAL A 6 -2.45 -7.86 9.03
CA VAL A 6 -3.76 -7.61 9.64
C VAL A 6 -4.07 -8.67 10.70
N ALA A 7 -3.90 -9.95 10.37
CA ALA A 7 -4.19 -11.07 11.28
C ALA A 7 -3.26 -11.11 12.51
N SER A 8 -2.05 -10.54 12.43
CA SER A 8 -1.16 -10.43 13.60
C SER A 8 -1.64 -9.39 14.62
N VAL A 9 -2.48 -8.44 14.21
CA VAL A 9 -3.09 -7.44 15.09
C VAL A 9 -4.49 -7.89 15.52
N ASN A 10 -5.32 -8.29 14.56
CA ASN A 10 -6.67 -8.79 14.80
C ASN A 10 -6.95 -10.03 13.94
N PRO A 11 -6.89 -11.25 14.50
CA PRO A 11 -7.12 -12.49 13.76
C PRO A 11 -8.58 -12.72 13.34
N ASP A 12 -9.53 -11.95 13.89
CA ASP A 12 -10.95 -12.09 13.59
C ASP A 12 -11.40 -11.29 12.36
N VAL A 13 -10.51 -10.48 11.77
CA VAL A 13 -10.79 -9.75 10.52
C VAL A 13 -11.06 -10.73 9.39
N GLN A 14 -12.17 -10.51 8.69
CA GLN A 14 -12.55 -11.29 7.52
C GLN A 14 -12.04 -10.62 6.24
N PHE A 15 -11.56 -11.42 5.30
CA PHE A 15 -11.08 -10.94 4.01
C PHE A 15 -12.06 -11.32 2.91
N LEU A 16 -12.48 -10.32 2.15
CA LEU A 16 -13.12 -10.48 0.86
C LEU A 16 -12.09 -10.18 -0.22
N GLU A 17 -11.97 -11.05 -1.22
CA GLU A 17 -10.97 -10.92 -2.28
C GLU A 17 -11.64 -10.86 -3.66
N GLY A 18 -11.09 -10.02 -4.53
CA GLY A 18 -11.50 -9.92 -5.91
C GLY A 18 -10.34 -9.52 -6.81
N PHE A 19 -10.33 -10.06 -8.02
CA PHE A 19 -9.26 -9.81 -9.00
C PHE A 19 -9.86 -9.21 -10.26
N ALA A 20 -9.44 -7.98 -10.60
CA ALA A 20 -9.83 -7.34 -11.86
C ALA A 20 -9.31 -8.10 -13.11
N GLY A 21 -8.27 -8.93 -12.93
CA GLY A 21 -7.64 -9.71 -14.00
C GLY A 21 -6.89 -8.87 -15.03
N ASP A 22 -6.64 -7.59 -14.73
CA ASP A 22 -6.05 -6.59 -15.62
C ASP A 22 -5.43 -5.47 -14.76
N PHE A 23 -4.25 -4.98 -15.14
CA PHE A 23 -3.50 -3.94 -14.39
C PHE A 23 -3.80 -2.50 -14.83
N VAL A 24 -4.65 -2.30 -15.83
CA VAL A 24 -5.00 -0.97 -16.34
C VAL A 24 -6.51 -0.75 -16.51
N ASN A 25 -7.32 -1.79 -16.32
CA ASN A 25 -8.78 -1.67 -16.44
C ASN A 25 -9.41 -1.11 -15.16
N VAL A 26 -9.48 0.22 -15.10
CA VAL A 26 -10.10 1.00 -14.01
C VAL A 26 -11.55 0.59 -13.76
N GLN A 27 -12.34 0.39 -14.83
CA GLN A 27 -13.76 0.05 -14.73
C GLN A 27 -13.96 -1.30 -14.03
N LYS A 28 -13.20 -2.32 -14.41
CA LYS A 28 -13.25 -3.64 -13.75
C LYS A 28 -12.84 -3.55 -12.28
N ALA A 29 -11.85 -2.73 -11.95
CA ALA A 29 -11.43 -2.54 -10.56
C ALA A 29 -12.53 -1.87 -9.72
N ALA A 30 -13.24 -0.89 -10.29
CA ALA A 30 -14.40 -0.28 -9.64
C ALA A 30 -15.53 -1.30 -9.41
N GLU A 31 -15.86 -2.12 -10.41
CA GLU A 31 -16.87 -3.19 -10.29
C GLU A 31 -16.53 -4.20 -9.20
N VAL A 32 -15.25 -4.63 -9.13
CA VAL A 32 -14.76 -5.52 -8.09
C VAL A 32 -14.87 -4.84 -6.72
N ALA A 33 -14.38 -3.62 -6.56
CA ALA A 33 -14.43 -2.90 -5.29
C ALA A 33 -15.88 -2.71 -4.81
N THR A 34 -16.79 -2.26 -5.68
CA THR A 34 -18.21 -2.13 -5.37
C THR A 34 -18.81 -3.46 -4.94
N SER A 35 -18.47 -4.58 -5.60
CA SER A 35 -18.96 -5.90 -5.20
C SER A 35 -18.45 -6.32 -3.81
N LEU A 36 -17.23 -5.97 -3.42
CA LEU A 36 -16.71 -6.25 -2.07
C LEU A 36 -17.41 -5.38 -1.02
N ILE A 37 -17.67 -4.12 -1.35
CA ILE A 37 -18.42 -3.18 -0.50
C ILE A 37 -19.85 -3.68 -0.28
N ASP A 38 -20.54 -4.12 -1.33
CA ASP A 38 -21.90 -4.68 -1.24
C ASP A 38 -21.97 -5.96 -0.39
N GLN A 39 -20.85 -6.69 -0.28
CA GLN A 39 -20.69 -7.85 0.60
C GLN A 39 -20.35 -7.47 2.05
N GLY A 40 -20.19 -6.18 2.35
CA GLY A 40 -19.96 -5.66 3.69
C GLY A 40 -18.50 -5.29 4.00
N ALA A 41 -17.63 -5.13 2.99
CA ALA A 41 -16.30 -4.58 3.23
C ALA A 41 -16.40 -3.14 3.77
N ASP A 42 -15.71 -2.87 4.87
CA ASP A 42 -15.62 -1.57 5.53
C ASP A 42 -14.27 -0.86 5.31
N LEU A 43 -13.33 -1.52 4.62
CA LEU A 43 -12.07 -0.97 4.15
C LEU A 43 -11.69 -1.63 2.84
N ILE A 44 -11.15 -0.85 1.90
CA ILE A 44 -10.56 -1.37 0.66
C ILE A 44 -9.04 -1.28 0.74
N TYR A 45 -8.38 -2.42 0.49
CA TYR A 45 -6.96 -2.43 0.14
C TYR A 45 -6.83 -2.77 -1.34
N CYS A 46 -6.21 -1.88 -2.12
CA CYS A 46 -5.98 -2.11 -3.54
C CYS A 46 -4.49 -2.30 -3.83
N SER A 47 -4.13 -3.46 -4.40
CA SER A 47 -2.76 -3.77 -4.81
C SER A 47 -2.57 -3.48 -6.31
N GLY A 48 -1.93 -2.36 -6.61
CA GLY A 48 -1.68 -1.85 -7.95
C GLY A 48 -1.54 -0.33 -7.92
N ASP A 49 -1.25 0.28 -9.07
CA ASP A 49 -1.26 1.74 -9.20
C ASP A 49 -2.50 2.18 -10.00
N GLY A 50 -2.45 2.09 -11.34
CA GLY A 50 -3.51 2.61 -12.21
C GLY A 50 -4.92 2.04 -11.98
N ILE A 51 -5.05 0.75 -11.63
CA ILE A 51 -6.37 0.18 -11.30
C ILE A 51 -7.00 0.74 -10.03
N CYS A 52 -6.18 1.20 -9.09
CA CYS A 52 -6.66 1.65 -7.79
C CYS A 52 -7.43 2.97 -7.87
N ILE A 53 -7.38 3.66 -9.02
CA ILE A 53 -8.28 4.79 -9.33
C ILE A 53 -9.75 4.36 -9.22
N GLY A 54 -10.11 3.22 -9.83
CA GLY A 54 -11.50 2.73 -9.83
C GLY A 54 -11.93 2.27 -8.45
N ALA A 55 -11.06 1.58 -7.73
CA ALA A 55 -11.31 1.17 -6.35
C ALA A 55 -11.46 2.38 -5.40
N ALA A 56 -10.63 3.42 -5.57
CA ALA A 56 -10.68 4.65 -4.79
C ALA A 56 -11.99 5.43 -5.03
N GLN A 57 -12.43 5.52 -6.29
CA GLN A 57 -13.73 6.12 -6.64
C GLN A 57 -14.89 5.36 -5.98
N SER A 58 -14.88 4.02 -6.01
CA SER A 58 -15.90 3.21 -5.33
C SER A 58 -15.88 3.38 -3.82
N ALA A 59 -14.68 3.43 -3.20
CA ALA A 59 -14.53 3.63 -1.77
C ALA A 59 -15.03 5.02 -1.31
N SER A 60 -14.69 6.08 -2.05
CA SER A 60 -15.17 7.45 -1.77
C SER A 60 -16.70 7.54 -1.91
N ALA A 61 -17.27 6.95 -2.98
CA ALA A 61 -18.71 6.92 -3.16
C ALA A 61 -19.46 6.19 -2.03
N ALA A 62 -18.83 5.19 -1.42
CA ALA A 62 -19.36 4.44 -0.29
C ALA A 62 -19.02 5.08 1.08
N GLY A 63 -18.12 6.06 1.13
CA GLY A 63 -17.66 6.70 2.36
C GLY A 63 -16.82 5.79 3.26
N ILE A 64 -16.09 4.83 2.68
CA ILE A 64 -15.22 3.90 3.43
C ILE A 64 -13.74 4.12 3.10
N PRO A 65 -12.82 3.87 4.04
CA PRO A 65 -11.40 4.12 3.83
C PRO A 65 -10.78 3.23 2.75
N ILE A 66 -9.74 3.77 2.09
CA ILE A 66 -8.89 3.02 1.16
C ILE A 66 -7.39 3.17 1.48
N LEU A 67 -6.68 2.03 1.40
CA LEU A 67 -5.22 1.91 1.44
C LEU A 67 -4.72 1.32 0.11
N VAL A 68 -3.51 1.70 -0.31
CA VAL A 68 -2.99 1.34 -1.64
C VAL A 68 -1.59 0.71 -1.57
N GLY A 69 -1.39 -0.37 -2.32
CA GLY A 69 -0.14 -1.12 -2.35
C GLY A 69 0.95 -0.51 -3.22
N PHE A 70 0.61 0.37 -4.18
CA PHE A 70 1.55 1.06 -5.05
C PHE A 70 1.00 2.43 -5.48
N GLY A 71 1.78 3.49 -5.27
CA GLY A 71 1.38 4.85 -5.68
C GLY A 71 0.48 5.53 -4.65
N SER A 72 -0.22 6.59 -5.05
CA SER A 72 -1.11 7.36 -4.17
C SER A 72 -2.45 7.59 -4.86
N GLN A 73 -3.53 7.60 -4.09
CA GLN A 73 -4.87 7.93 -4.57
C GLN A 73 -5.44 9.19 -3.89
N TYR A 74 -4.57 10.02 -3.31
CA TYR A 74 -4.94 11.29 -2.70
C TYR A 74 -5.77 12.17 -3.65
N GLU A 75 -5.35 12.32 -4.91
CA GLU A 75 -6.10 13.14 -5.89
C GLU A 75 -7.45 12.53 -6.30
N THR A 76 -7.58 11.20 -6.23
CA THR A 76 -8.78 10.48 -6.67
C THR A 76 -9.85 10.43 -5.59
N ALA A 77 -9.45 10.24 -4.34
CA ALA A 77 -10.33 10.04 -3.19
C ALA A 77 -9.74 10.68 -1.92
N PRO A 78 -9.52 12.01 -1.91
CA PRO A 78 -8.82 12.70 -0.81
C PRO A 78 -9.57 12.59 0.53
N ASP A 79 -10.87 12.39 0.47
CA ASP A 79 -11.79 12.22 1.59
C ASP A 79 -11.62 10.88 2.32
N VAL A 80 -11.26 9.81 1.61
CA VAL A 80 -11.21 8.45 2.18
C VAL A 80 -9.86 7.73 2.00
N TYR A 81 -8.95 8.25 1.20
CA TYR A 81 -7.60 7.70 1.05
C TYR A 81 -6.82 7.93 2.33
N LEU A 82 -6.31 6.86 2.96
CA LEU A 82 -5.57 6.93 4.21
C LEU A 82 -4.05 6.87 4.02
N GLY A 83 -3.55 6.16 3.02
CA GLY A 83 -2.10 5.98 2.86
C GLY A 83 -1.74 4.88 1.87
N ALA A 84 -0.44 4.74 1.62
CA ALA A 84 0.06 3.76 0.66
C ALA A 84 1.51 3.36 0.87
N THR A 85 1.89 2.27 0.21
CA THR A 85 3.30 1.89 0.03
C THR A 85 3.76 2.20 -1.39
N VAL A 86 5.04 2.55 -1.54
CA VAL A 86 5.65 2.88 -2.83
C VAL A 86 7.01 2.22 -2.99
N ILE A 87 7.30 1.74 -4.20
CA ILE A 87 8.64 1.25 -4.55
C ILE A 87 9.50 2.44 -4.98
N ARG A 88 10.71 2.52 -4.43
CA ARG A 88 11.71 3.52 -4.81
C ARG A 88 12.82 2.86 -5.62
N LEU A 89 12.87 3.20 -6.92
CA LEU A 89 13.83 2.63 -7.86
C LEU A 89 15.01 3.55 -8.19
N SER A 90 14.97 4.81 -7.74
CA SER A 90 15.95 5.83 -8.14
C SER A 90 17.39 5.43 -7.78
N GLU A 91 17.63 4.98 -6.54
CA GLU A 91 18.96 4.54 -6.10
C GLU A 91 19.39 3.22 -6.76
N LEU A 92 18.42 2.33 -7.01
CA LEU A 92 18.67 1.09 -7.71
C LEU A 92 19.12 1.35 -9.15
N PHE A 93 18.49 2.29 -9.84
CA PHE A 93 18.91 2.68 -11.19
C PHE A 93 20.29 3.34 -11.20
N GLN A 94 20.64 4.15 -10.21
CA GLN A 94 22.00 4.68 -10.08
C GLN A 94 23.02 3.54 -9.95
N THR A 95 22.74 2.57 -9.08
CA THR A 95 23.56 1.36 -8.90
C THR A 95 23.74 0.59 -10.22
N TYR A 96 22.67 0.47 -11.02
CA TYR A 96 22.75 -0.17 -12.33
C TYR A 96 23.62 0.61 -13.32
N PHE A 97 23.47 1.93 -13.39
CA PHE A 97 24.28 2.74 -14.29
C PHE A 97 25.77 2.71 -13.93
N ASP A 98 26.10 2.65 -12.64
CA ASP A 98 27.48 2.56 -12.19
C ASP A 98 28.09 1.19 -12.49
N THR A 99 27.39 0.10 -12.20
CA THR A 99 27.87 -1.26 -12.52
C THR A 99 28.00 -1.52 -14.01
N VAL A 100 27.14 -0.93 -14.85
CA VAL A 100 27.31 -0.96 -16.32
C VAL A 100 28.57 -0.23 -16.74
N ARG A 101 28.83 0.97 -16.17
CA ARG A 101 30.00 1.78 -16.48
C ARG A 101 31.31 1.07 -16.09
N ASP A 102 31.28 0.36 -14.97
CA ASP A 102 32.43 -0.36 -14.43
C ASP A 102 32.62 -1.75 -15.06
N GLY A 103 31.71 -2.17 -15.94
CA GLY A 103 31.76 -3.48 -16.61
C GLY A 103 31.45 -4.66 -15.68
N THR A 104 30.78 -4.42 -14.56
CA THR A 104 30.46 -5.40 -13.51
C THR A 104 28.97 -5.78 -13.45
N PHE A 105 28.14 -5.25 -14.35
CA PHE A 105 26.70 -5.51 -14.37
C PHE A 105 26.35 -7.00 -14.52
N GLY A 106 25.40 -7.47 -13.71
CA GLY A 106 24.86 -8.84 -13.74
C GLY A 106 25.15 -9.63 -12.45
N ASN A 107 24.44 -10.75 -12.27
CA ASN A 107 24.60 -11.70 -11.15
C ASN A 107 24.43 -11.13 -9.74
N ALA A 108 23.75 -9.98 -9.59
CA ALA A 108 23.44 -9.38 -8.30
C ALA A 108 21.92 -9.34 -8.07
N PHE A 109 21.52 -9.53 -6.81
CA PHE A 109 20.15 -9.47 -6.33
C PHE A 109 20.00 -8.27 -5.39
N TYR A 110 19.00 -7.42 -5.65
CA TYR A 110 18.80 -6.16 -4.93
C TYR A 110 17.39 -6.14 -4.31
N PRO A 111 17.17 -6.77 -3.14
CA PRO A 111 15.88 -6.75 -2.50
C PRO A 111 15.56 -5.36 -1.96
N GLY A 112 14.40 -4.82 -2.28
CA GLY A 112 13.89 -3.58 -1.68
C GLY A 112 13.33 -3.83 -0.28
N SER A 113 13.57 -2.90 0.64
CA SER A 113 13.12 -2.95 2.03
C SER A 113 12.92 -1.53 2.56
N LEU A 114 12.34 -1.40 3.76
CA LEU A 114 12.30 -0.12 4.47
C LEU A 114 13.70 0.33 4.90
N GLN A 115 14.57 -0.62 5.30
CA GLN A 115 15.92 -0.34 5.80
C GLN A 115 16.83 0.26 4.73
N ASN A 116 16.70 -0.17 3.48
CA ASN A 116 17.50 0.32 2.36
C ASN A 116 16.76 1.33 1.47
N GLY A 117 15.60 1.83 1.92
CA GLY A 117 14.81 2.82 1.20
C GLY A 117 14.21 2.34 -0.13
N GLY A 118 14.33 1.06 -0.48
CA GLY A 118 13.73 0.50 -1.70
C GLY A 118 12.20 0.41 -1.63
N ILE A 119 11.65 0.41 -0.41
CA ILE A 119 10.23 0.57 -0.11
C ILE A 119 10.08 1.78 0.80
N GLU A 120 9.05 2.59 0.56
CA GLU A 120 8.65 3.68 1.44
C GLU A 120 7.16 3.53 1.77
N VAL A 121 6.77 3.87 3.00
CA VAL A 121 5.38 4.04 3.38
C VAL A 121 5.08 5.54 3.39
N LEU A 122 4.08 5.95 2.64
CA LEU A 122 3.65 7.35 2.61
C LEU A 122 2.96 7.71 3.94
N PRO A 123 3.04 8.98 4.38
CA PRO A 123 2.34 9.42 5.58
C PRO A 123 0.83 9.25 5.44
N ILE A 124 0.17 9.14 6.58
CA ILE A 124 -1.29 9.17 6.66
C ILE A 124 -1.79 10.48 6.08
N ASN A 125 -2.82 10.40 5.24
CA ASN A 125 -3.49 11.56 4.70
C ASN A 125 -4.25 12.30 5.82
N MET A 126 -3.71 13.44 6.25
CA MET A 126 -4.30 14.26 7.31
C MET A 126 -5.53 15.05 6.87
N ASP A 127 -5.78 15.14 5.56
CA ASP A 127 -6.96 15.82 5.01
C ASP A 127 -8.15 14.87 4.81
N ALA A 128 -7.97 13.56 5.09
CA ALA A 128 -9.04 12.58 5.02
C ALA A 128 -10.18 12.93 5.99
N THR A 129 -11.41 12.82 5.52
CA THR A 129 -12.62 13.11 6.31
C THR A 129 -13.37 11.84 6.71
N VAL A 130 -12.92 10.69 6.23
CA VAL A 130 -13.50 9.37 6.56
C VAL A 130 -13.42 9.10 8.05
N GLU A 131 -14.50 8.53 8.59
CA GLU A 131 -14.53 8.12 9.99
C GLU A 131 -13.57 6.96 10.21
N THR A 132 -12.75 7.07 11.25
CA THR A 132 -11.80 6.06 11.69
C THR A 132 -11.99 5.85 13.19
N ALA A 133 -11.72 4.63 13.67
CA ALA A 133 -11.87 4.32 15.10
C ALA A 133 -10.87 5.06 16.00
N THR A 134 -9.80 5.59 15.40
CA THR A 134 -8.64 6.23 16.01
C THR A 134 -8.31 7.49 15.21
N SER A 135 -7.84 8.57 15.83
CA SER A 135 -7.57 9.81 15.09
C SER A 135 -6.46 9.63 14.04
N LEU A 136 -6.46 10.46 13.00
CA LEU A 136 -5.44 10.43 11.95
C LEU A 136 -4.03 10.68 12.53
N GLU A 137 -3.89 11.52 13.55
CA GLU A 137 -2.59 11.75 14.19
C GLU A 137 -2.10 10.51 14.94
N GLU A 138 -3.00 9.78 15.61
CA GLU A 138 -2.65 8.55 16.31
C GLU A 138 -2.33 7.43 15.30
N LEU A 139 -3.05 7.34 14.17
CA LEU A 139 -2.69 6.44 13.08
C LEU A 139 -1.30 6.74 12.51
N GLN A 140 -0.95 8.02 12.34
CA GLN A 140 0.39 8.42 11.90
C GLN A 140 1.46 8.04 12.93
N GLN A 141 1.19 8.24 14.22
CA GLN A 141 2.14 7.82 15.27
C GLN A 141 2.35 6.30 15.26
N ILE A 142 1.27 5.51 15.13
CA ILE A 142 1.36 4.04 15.02
C ILE A 142 2.19 3.64 13.80
N LEU A 143 2.01 4.32 12.67
CA LEU A 143 2.77 4.07 11.46
C LEU A 143 4.26 4.39 11.66
N ASP A 144 4.58 5.55 12.24
CA ASP A 144 5.96 5.99 12.49
C ASP A 144 6.69 5.05 13.45
N ASP A 145 6.01 4.62 14.52
CA ASP A 145 6.56 3.65 15.49
C ASP A 145 6.82 2.30 14.81
N PHE A 146 5.89 1.82 13.99
CA PHE A 146 6.06 0.56 13.25
C PHE A 146 7.22 0.64 12.25
N VAL A 147 7.28 1.69 11.44
CA VAL A 147 8.37 1.90 10.47
C VAL A 147 9.71 2.03 11.20
N GLY A 148 9.75 2.77 12.32
CA GLY A 148 10.93 2.91 13.16
C GLY A 148 11.43 1.57 13.70
N ALA A 149 10.52 0.74 14.23
CA ALA A 149 10.84 -0.59 14.74
C ALA A 149 11.33 -1.55 13.65
N VAL A 150 10.74 -1.50 12.45
CA VAL A 150 11.23 -2.28 11.30
C VAL A 150 12.62 -1.82 10.87
N VAL A 151 12.85 -0.50 10.76
CA VAL A 151 14.16 0.06 10.39
C VAL A 151 15.23 -0.28 11.43
N ALA A 152 14.88 -0.29 12.72
CA ALA A 152 15.75 -0.70 13.81
C ALA A 152 16.02 -2.22 13.86
N GLY A 153 15.25 -3.02 13.12
CA GLY A 153 15.35 -4.49 13.12
C GLY A 153 14.67 -5.15 14.34
N GLU A 154 13.85 -4.41 15.07
CA GLU A 154 13.05 -4.93 16.19
C GLU A 154 11.85 -5.74 15.69
N ILE A 155 11.32 -5.37 14.52
CA ILE A 155 10.28 -6.11 13.80
C ILE A 155 10.86 -6.59 12.47
N GLU A 156 10.86 -7.91 12.26
CA GLU A 156 11.20 -8.50 10.97
C GLU A 156 9.93 -8.78 10.16
N ILE A 157 9.88 -8.20 8.95
CA ILE A 157 8.90 -8.58 7.93
C ILE A 157 9.52 -9.72 7.12
N PRO A 158 8.92 -10.93 7.14
CA PRO A 158 9.49 -12.07 6.42
C PRO A 158 9.53 -11.78 4.91
N PHE A 159 10.66 -12.08 4.28
CA PHE A 159 10.78 -12.01 2.83
C PHE A 159 9.84 -13.07 2.21
N PRO A 160 8.92 -12.70 1.32
CA PRO A 160 7.98 -13.66 0.74
C PRO A 160 8.75 -14.69 -0.10
N PHE A 161 8.55 -15.98 0.22
CA PHE A 161 9.03 -17.12 -0.57
C PHE A 161 7.94 -17.61 -1.51
#